data_AF-A0A941CGS2-F1
#
_entry.id   AF-A0A941CGS2-F1
#
_cell.length_a   1.000
_cell.length_b   1.000
_cell.length_c   1.000
_cell.angle_alpha   90.00
_cell.angle_beta   90.00
_cell.angle_gamma   90.00
#
_symmetry.space_group_name_H-M   'P 1'
#
loop_
_entity.id
_entity.type
_entity.pdbx_description
1 polymer ?
#
loop_
_entity_poly.entity_id
_entity_poly.type
_entity_poly.pdbx_seq_one_letter_code
_entity_poly.pdbx_strand_id
1 'polypeptide(L)'
;MIEYLDVTANWRNKEYLNLPVEQFIETIDKAINLGFSLAWDGDIGPDGGFKDNGYVTLKGEYETLAKITQKERQSAFNRQTTQDEYNMHLVGVTYDSSGEKFYILKNTWGSNRGIDELWYLSENYFRLRTISVTVHRDGIYGPKTITN
;
A
#
# COMPACT_ATOMS: atom_id res chain seq x y z
N MET A 1 14.22 -8.94 6.90
CA MET A 1 15.61 -9.02 6.39
C MET A 1 15.78 -7.98 5.30
N ILE A 2 17.00 -7.67 4.87
CA ILE A 2 17.19 -6.82 3.68
C ILE A 2 17.22 -7.73 2.45
N GLU A 3 16.41 -7.42 1.43
CA GLU A 3 16.23 -8.26 0.24
C GLU A 3 16.18 -7.44 -1.05
N TYR A 4 16.51 -8.11 -2.16
CA TYR A 4 16.38 -7.55 -3.50
C TYR A 4 14.94 -7.68 -4.00
N LEU A 5 14.38 -6.58 -4.51
CA LEU A 5 13.07 -6.56 -5.16
C LEU A 5 13.25 -6.75 -6.67
N ASP A 6 12.83 -7.90 -7.17
CA ASP A 6 12.97 -8.29 -8.58
C ASP A 6 11.85 -7.70 -9.45
N VAL A 7 11.96 -6.40 -9.70
CA VAL A 7 11.10 -5.64 -10.62
C VAL A 7 11.96 -4.85 -11.58
N THR A 8 11.50 -4.68 -12.83
CA THR A 8 12.27 -4.00 -13.89
C THR A 8 12.58 -2.54 -13.54
N ALA A 9 11.68 -1.87 -12.79
CA ALA A 9 11.88 -0.51 -12.34
C ALA A 9 13.05 -0.38 -11.32
N ASN A 10 13.43 -1.47 -10.64
CA ASN A 10 14.56 -1.51 -9.70
C ASN A 10 15.92 -1.75 -10.40
N TRP A 11 16.13 -1.18 -11.59
CA TRP A 11 17.37 -1.31 -12.38
C TRP A 11 18.64 -0.82 -11.65
N ARG A 12 18.48 -0.05 -10.57
CA ARG A 12 19.57 0.41 -9.69
C ARG A 12 19.96 -0.58 -8.61
N ASN A 13 19.36 -1.77 -8.59
CA ASN A 13 19.60 -2.84 -7.65
C ASN A 13 19.55 -2.36 -6.20
N LYS A 14 18.49 -1.62 -5.85
CA LYS A 14 18.28 -1.18 -4.47
C LYS A 14 17.70 -2.30 -3.65
N GLU A 15 18.12 -2.33 -2.40
CA GLU A 15 17.65 -3.29 -1.41
C GLU A 15 16.51 -2.70 -0.59
N TYR A 16 15.60 -3.55 -0.15
CA TYR A 16 14.40 -3.20 0.58
C TYR A 16 14.36 -3.94 1.91
N LEU A 17 13.78 -3.31 2.92
CA LEU A 17 13.47 -3.99 4.18
C LEU A 17 12.25 -4.90 3.96
N ASN A 18 12.49 -6.20 3.87
CA ASN A 18 11.43 -7.21 3.80
C ASN A 18 10.89 -7.54 5.21
N LEU A 19 9.57 -7.41 5.34
CA LEU A 19 8.80 -7.67 6.55
C LEU A 19 7.66 -8.65 6.23
N PRO A 20 7.30 -9.56 7.16
CA PRO A 20 6.04 -10.29 7.08
C PRO A 20 4.86 -9.32 6.94
N VAL A 21 3.84 -9.69 6.16
CA VAL A 21 2.73 -8.78 5.79
C VAL A 21 2.04 -8.14 6.99
N GLU A 22 1.92 -8.84 8.13
CA GLU A 22 1.35 -8.24 9.35
C GLU A 22 2.25 -7.12 9.88
N GLN A 23 3.56 -7.37 10.01
CA GLN A 23 4.52 -6.35 10.47
C GLN A 23 4.64 -5.20 9.46
N PHE A 24 4.52 -5.48 8.16
CA PHE A 24 4.48 -4.48 7.12
C PHE A 24 3.31 -3.51 7.31
N ILE A 25 2.10 -4.05 7.48
CA ILE A 25 0.89 -3.26 7.72
C ILE A 25 0.97 -2.49 9.05
N GLU A 26 1.36 -3.16 10.14
CA GLU A 26 1.52 -2.52 11.45
C GLU A 26 2.54 -1.38 11.43
N THR A 27 3.63 -1.52 10.67
CA THR A 27 4.66 -0.48 10.52
C THR A 27 4.10 0.74 9.78
N ILE A 28 3.30 0.52 8.73
CA ILE A 28 2.66 1.59 7.97
C ILE A 28 1.62 2.32 8.84
N ASP A 29 0.75 1.58 9.52
CA ASP A 29 -0.24 2.15 10.43
C ASP A 29 0.42 2.99 11.53
N LYS A 30 1.51 2.48 12.12
CA LYS A 30 2.31 3.24 13.10
C LYS A 30 2.88 4.52 12.49
N ALA A 31 3.45 4.47 11.29
CA ALA A 31 4.02 5.64 10.64
C ALA A 31 2.96 6.72 10.39
N ILE A 32 1.77 6.33 9.91
CA ILE A 32 0.64 7.23 9.71
C ILE A 32 0.20 7.86 11.03
N ASN A 33 0.08 7.07 12.10
CA ASN A 33 -0.27 7.57 13.44
C ASN A 33 0.76 8.53 14.03
N LEU A 34 2.02 8.43 13.61
CA LEU A 34 3.09 9.37 13.94
C LEU A 34 3.09 10.63 13.05
N GLY A 35 2.15 10.76 12.12
CA GLY A 35 2.01 11.91 11.22
C GLY A 35 2.84 11.83 9.94
N PHE A 36 3.39 10.66 9.60
CA PHE A 36 4.13 10.47 8.35
C PHE A 36 3.20 10.08 7.21
N SER A 37 3.47 10.62 6.03
CA SER A 37 2.97 10.10 4.75
C SER A 37 4.03 9.20 4.09
N LEU A 38 3.61 8.32 3.18
CA LEU A 38 4.50 7.36 2.53
C LEU A 38 4.38 7.46 1.00
N ALA A 39 5.49 7.29 0.29
CA ALA A 39 5.41 6.97 -1.13
C ALA A 39 4.98 5.51 -1.25
N TRP A 40 3.94 5.26 -2.04
CA TRP A 40 3.36 3.94 -2.27
C TRP A 40 3.60 3.52 -3.71
N ASP A 41 4.06 2.29 -3.87
CA ASP A 41 4.29 1.62 -5.13
C ASP A 41 3.42 0.35 -5.15
N GLY A 42 2.64 0.17 -6.22
CA GLY A 42 1.74 -0.96 -6.30
C GLY A 42 1.06 -1.15 -7.64
N ASP A 43 0.27 -2.21 -7.66
CA ASP A 43 -0.52 -2.66 -8.80
C ASP A 43 -1.87 -1.95 -8.85
N ILE A 44 -2.28 -1.48 -10.03
CA ILE A 44 -3.58 -0.87 -10.28
C ILE A 44 -4.42 -1.65 -11.32
N GLY A 45 -3.88 -2.74 -11.88
CA GLY A 45 -4.11 -3.16 -13.26
C GLY A 45 -5.05 -4.31 -13.62
N PRO A 46 -5.42 -5.31 -12.78
CA PRO A 46 -6.21 -6.43 -13.33
C PRO A 46 -7.71 -6.37 -13.05
N ASP A 47 -8.16 -5.66 -12.01
CA ASP A 47 -9.49 -5.92 -11.41
C ASP A 47 -10.50 -4.78 -11.56
N GLY A 48 -10.15 -3.72 -12.30
CA GLY A 48 -11.01 -2.55 -12.47
C GLY A 48 -11.32 -1.83 -11.15
N GLY A 49 -10.42 -1.92 -10.15
CA GLY A 49 -10.60 -1.35 -8.81
C GLY A 49 -10.54 0.19 -8.78
N PHE A 50 -9.77 0.80 -9.68
CA PHE A 50 -9.68 2.26 -9.80
C PHE A 50 -10.78 2.82 -10.70
N LYS A 51 -12.00 2.95 -10.16
CA LYS A 51 -13.14 3.64 -10.80
C LYS A 51 -13.33 5.03 -10.21
N ASP A 52 -13.91 5.95 -10.97
CA ASP A 52 -14.05 7.36 -10.56
C ASP A 52 -14.92 7.61 -9.31
N ASN A 53 -15.47 6.56 -8.66
CA ASN A 53 -16.08 6.69 -7.33
C ASN A 53 -15.06 6.74 -6.19
N GLY A 54 -13.76 6.56 -6.46
CA GLY A 54 -12.66 6.71 -5.49
C GLY A 54 -12.46 5.55 -4.52
N TYR A 55 -13.37 4.57 -4.46
CA TYR A 55 -13.24 3.41 -3.57
C TYR A 55 -12.68 2.21 -4.33
N VAL A 56 -11.63 1.60 -3.77
CA VAL A 56 -10.88 0.52 -4.41
C VAL A 56 -10.92 -0.73 -3.54
N THR A 57 -11.50 -1.79 -4.07
CA THR A 57 -11.59 -3.11 -3.41
C THR A 57 -11.08 -4.20 -4.34
N LEU A 58 -10.73 -5.36 -3.79
CA LEU A 58 -10.39 -6.54 -4.61
C LEU A 58 -11.61 -7.05 -5.39
N LYS A 59 -11.36 -7.70 -6.52
CA LYS A 59 -12.34 -8.44 -7.32
C LYS A 59 -11.81 -9.83 -7.67
N GLY A 60 -12.72 -10.73 -8.06
CA GLY A 60 -12.34 -12.05 -8.56
C GLY A 60 -11.85 -13.00 -7.46
N GLU A 61 -10.69 -13.65 -7.68
CA GLU A 61 -10.14 -14.74 -6.84
C GLU A 61 -10.11 -14.40 -5.34
N TYR A 62 -9.88 -13.13 -5.02
CA TYR A 62 -9.64 -12.66 -3.65
C TYR A 62 -10.80 -11.85 -3.06
N GLU A 63 -11.90 -11.67 -3.79
CA GLU A 63 -13.00 -10.76 -3.42
C GLU A 63 -13.70 -11.15 -2.11
N THR A 64 -13.83 -12.45 -1.84
CA THR A 64 -14.57 -12.97 -0.68
C THR A 64 -13.68 -13.31 0.51
N LEU A 65 -12.37 -13.09 0.40
CA LEU A 65 -11.45 -13.33 1.50
C LEU A 65 -11.64 -12.27 2.58
N ALA A 66 -11.84 -12.73 3.82
CA ALA A 66 -11.90 -11.84 4.97
C ALA A 66 -10.58 -11.08 5.17
N LYS A 67 -9.44 -11.74 4.94
CA LYS A 67 -8.11 -11.14 5.10
C LYS A 67 -7.10 -11.78 4.15
N ILE A 68 -6.30 -10.94 3.46
CA ILE A 68 -5.15 -11.39 2.67
C ILE A 68 -4.00 -11.79 3.59
N THR A 69 -3.51 -13.02 3.45
CA THR A 69 -2.35 -13.55 4.17
C THR A 69 -1.06 -13.41 3.35
N GLN A 70 0.07 -13.68 3.99
CA GLN A 70 1.38 -13.73 3.33
C GLN A 70 1.39 -14.71 2.15
N LYS A 71 0.66 -15.83 2.26
CA LYS A 71 0.63 -16.86 1.22
C LYS A 71 -0.08 -16.38 -0.04
N GLU A 72 -1.25 -15.75 0.09
CA GLU A 72 -1.94 -15.19 -1.07
C GLU A 72 -1.12 -14.07 -1.71
N ARG A 73 -0.56 -13.16 -0.88
CA ARG A 73 0.30 -12.07 -1.35
C ARG A 73 1.51 -12.58 -2.15
N GLN A 74 2.24 -13.56 -1.61
CA GLN A 74 3.39 -14.13 -2.32
C GLN A 74 2.97 -14.86 -3.60
N SER A 75 1.84 -15.58 -3.56
CA SER A 75 1.31 -16.26 -4.75
C SER A 75 0.96 -15.28 -5.87
N ALA A 76 0.35 -14.14 -5.54
CA ALA A 76 -0.03 -13.13 -6.52
C ALA A 76 1.20 -12.49 -7.20
N PHE A 77 2.23 -12.17 -6.41
CA PHE A 77 3.51 -11.67 -6.94
C PHE A 77 4.19 -12.71 -7.85
N ASN A 78 4.33 -13.96 -7.38
CA ASN A 78 5.00 -15.03 -8.13
C ASN A 78 4.27 -15.41 -9.43
N ARG A 79 2.93 -15.30 -9.44
CA ARG A 79 2.10 -15.54 -10.64
C ARG A 79 1.98 -14.30 -11.53
N GLN A 80 2.62 -13.19 -11.17
CA GLN A 80 2.50 -11.91 -11.86
C GLN A 80 1.05 -11.41 -11.98
N THR A 81 0.17 -11.88 -11.10
CA THR A 81 -1.19 -11.32 -10.99
C THR A 81 -1.18 -10.05 -10.18
N THR A 82 -0.11 -9.77 -9.41
CA THR A 82 0.25 -8.46 -8.85
C THR A 82 1.58 -8.00 -9.44
N GLN A 83 1.61 -6.79 -10.00
CA GLN A 83 2.78 -6.24 -10.70
C GLN A 83 3.13 -4.81 -10.22
N ASP A 84 4.38 -4.39 -10.44
CA ASP A 84 4.81 -3.00 -10.25
C ASP A 84 4.31 -2.17 -11.44
N GLU A 85 3.25 -1.39 -11.22
CA GLU A 85 2.57 -0.64 -12.28
C GLU A 85 2.50 0.87 -12.02
N TYR A 86 2.29 1.29 -10.77
CA TYR A 86 2.00 2.69 -10.49
C TYR A 86 2.42 3.17 -9.10
N ASN A 87 2.69 4.47 -9.02
CA ASN A 87 3.06 5.15 -7.78
C ASN A 87 1.97 6.15 -7.34
N MET A 88 1.68 6.18 -6.05
CA MET A 88 0.81 7.16 -5.41
C MET A 88 1.39 7.59 -4.06
N HIS A 89 0.74 8.54 -3.40
CA HIS A 89 1.17 9.03 -2.10
C HIS A 89 0.16 8.65 -1.02
N LEU A 90 0.54 7.81 -0.08
CA LEU A 90 -0.28 7.41 1.06
C LEU A 90 -0.31 8.55 2.10
N VAL A 91 -1.49 9.13 2.34
CA VAL A 91 -1.67 10.33 3.16
C VAL A 91 -2.45 10.10 4.45
N GLY A 92 -3.07 8.93 4.63
CA GLY A 92 -3.79 8.63 5.86
C GLY A 92 -4.59 7.33 5.80
N VAL A 93 -5.40 7.14 6.82
CA VAL A 93 -6.38 6.06 6.92
C VAL A 93 -7.73 6.64 7.34
N THR A 94 -8.80 5.98 6.93
CA THR A 94 -10.16 6.26 7.40
C THR A 94 -10.89 4.94 7.67
N TYR A 95 -12.05 5.03 8.30
CA TYR A 95 -12.93 3.91 8.58
C TYR A 95 -14.33 4.24 8.08
N ASP A 96 -15.02 3.25 7.53
CA ASP A 96 -16.42 3.41 7.16
C ASP A 96 -17.36 3.26 8.39
N SER A 97 -18.68 3.34 8.15
CA SER A 97 -19.67 3.21 9.21
C SER A 97 -19.76 1.82 9.86
N SER A 98 -19.20 0.79 9.21
CA SER A 98 -19.11 -0.57 9.73
C SER A 98 -17.81 -0.83 10.51
N GLY A 99 -16.85 0.11 10.43
CA GLY A 99 -15.51 -0.02 11.01
C GLY A 99 -14.49 -0.65 10.07
N GLU A 100 -14.79 -0.80 8.77
CA GLU A 100 -13.83 -1.28 7.78
C GLU A 100 -12.79 -0.19 7.48
N LYS A 101 -11.50 -0.58 7.51
CA LYS A 101 -10.37 0.33 7.29
C LYS A 101 -10.11 0.55 5.80
N PHE A 102 -9.86 1.81 5.44
CA PHE A 102 -9.39 2.23 4.12
C PHE A 102 -8.11 3.07 4.24
N TYR A 103 -7.14 2.80 3.37
CA TYR A 103 -5.97 3.63 3.15
C TYR A 103 -6.29 4.75 2.15
N ILE A 104 -5.90 5.97 2.45
CA ILE A 104 -6.16 7.15 1.62
C ILE A 104 -4.92 7.46 0.80
N LEU A 105 -5.00 7.31 -0.51
CA LEU A 105 -3.91 7.55 -1.45
C LEU A 105 -4.24 8.76 -2.33
N LYS A 106 -3.32 9.71 -2.40
CA LYS A 106 -3.37 10.82 -3.34
C LYS A 106 -2.76 10.37 -4.67
N ASN A 107 -3.50 10.60 -5.74
CA ASN A 107 -3.10 10.26 -7.10
C ASN A 107 -2.69 11.51 -7.91
N THR A 108 -2.16 11.32 -9.12
CA THR A 108 -1.68 12.36 -10.04
C THR A 108 -2.46 12.43 -11.35
N TRP A 109 -3.67 11.86 -11.43
CA TRP A 109 -4.51 11.86 -12.64
C TRP A 109 -5.36 13.12 -12.86
N GLY A 110 -5.13 14.16 -12.07
CA GLY A 110 -5.83 15.44 -12.13
C GLY A 110 -7.12 15.48 -11.29
N SER A 111 -7.65 16.70 -11.15
CA SER A 111 -8.65 17.09 -10.13
C SER A 111 -10.06 16.51 -10.29
N ASN A 112 -10.32 15.74 -11.35
CA ASN A 112 -11.66 15.25 -11.70
C ASN A 112 -11.79 13.72 -11.59
N ARG A 113 -10.91 13.06 -10.83
CA ARG A 113 -10.93 11.60 -10.63
C ARG A 113 -10.87 11.24 -9.14
N GLY A 114 -11.46 10.09 -8.83
CA GLY A 114 -11.64 9.66 -7.44
C GLY A 114 -12.56 10.62 -6.68
N ILE A 115 -12.29 10.81 -5.39
CA ILE A 115 -12.96 11.82 -4.56
C ILE A 115 -11.93 12.91 -4.26
N ASP A 116 -11.99 14.03 -4.98
CA ASP A 116 -11.05 15.14 -4.86
C ASP A 116 -9.57 14.69 -4.94
N GLU A 117 -9.23 13.89 -5.97
CA GLU A 117 -7.89 13.29 -6.21
C GLU A 117 -7.48 12.17 -5.23
N LEU A 118 -8.35 11.83 -4.26
CA LEU A 118 -8.11 10.80 -3.28
C LEU A 118 -8.78 9.47 -3.66
N TRP A 119 -8.06 8.40 -3.33
CA TRP A 119 -8.46 7.03 -3.53
C TRP A 119 -8.41 6.28 -2.21
N TYR A 120 -9.46 5.51 -1.92
CA TYR A 120 -9.70 4.84 -0.66
C TYR A 120 -9.58 3.34 -0.90
N LEU A 121 -8.42 2.78 -0.59
CA LEU A 121 -8.10 1.38 -0.80
C LEU A 121 -8.50 0.57 0.43
N SER A 122 -9.32 -0.46 0.26
CA SER A 122 -9.61 -1.39 1.36
C SER A 122 -8.33 -2.05 1.87
N GLU A 123 -8.31 -2.46 3.14
CA GLU A 123 -7.11 -3.09 3.72
C GLU A 123 -6.67 -4.33 2.92
N ASN A 124 -7.60 -5.13 2.41
CA ASN A 124 -7.27 -6.29 1.57
C ASN A 124 -6.67 -5.90 0.22
N TYR A 125 -7.18 -4.84 -0.42
CA TYR A 125 -6.56 -4.33 -1.64
C TYR A 125 -5.13 -3.89 -1.36
N PHE A 126 -4.93 -3.08 -0.32
CA PHE A 126 -3.61 -2.58 0.06
C PHE A 126 -2.64 -3.72 0.41
N ARG A 127 -3.09 -4.72 1.17
CA ARG A 127 -2.29 -5.92 1.52
C ARG A 127 -1.87 -6.73 0.31
N LEU A 128 -2.71 -6.86 -0.71
CA LEU A 128 -2.40 -7.68 -1.88
C LEU A 128 -1.56 -6.91 -2.89
N ARG A 129 -1.95 -5.66 -3.19
CA ARG A 129 -1.52 -4.91 -4.38
C ARG A 129 -0.32 -3.99 -4.15
N THR A 130 0.01 -3.67 -2.91
CA THR A 130 1.24 -2.91 -2.62
C THR A 130 2.47 -3.72 -3.03
N ILE A 131 3.41 -3.16 -3.76
CA ILE A 131 4.72 -3.76 -4.02
C ILE A 131 5.71 -3.29 -2.96
N SER A 132 5.83 -1.97 -2.79
CA SER A 132 6.75 -1.36 -1.83
C SER A 132 6.20 -0.06 -1.26
N VAL A 133 6.77 0.39 -0.14
CA VAL A 133 6.55 1.74 0.39
C VAL A 133 7.89 2.36 0.78
N THR A 134 7.99 3.68 0.66
CA THR A 134 9.10 4.45 1.21
C THR A 134 8.57 5.42 2.26
N VAL A 135 9.20 5.41 3.43
CA VAL A 135 8.84 6.26 4.57
C VAL A 135 10.11 6.81 5.22
N HIS A 136 9.99 7.97 5.86
CA HIS A 136 11.05 8.47 6.71
C HIS A 136 11.37 7.46 7.82
N ARG A 137 12.65 7.26 8.14
CA ARG A 137 13.09 6.27 9.13
C ARG A 137 12.45 6.44 10.51
N ASP A 138 12.13 7.66 10.91
CA ASP A 138 11.48 7.95 12.19
C ASP A 138 10.01 7.51 12.22
N GLY A 139 9.39 7.28 11.06
CA GLY A 139 8.08 6.60 10.98
C GLY A 139 8.15 5.13 11.40
N ILE A 140 9.32 4.50 11.28
CA ILE A 140 9.57 3.11 11.71
C ILE A 140 10.05 3.09 13.17
N TYR A 141 11.09 3.88 13.47
CA TYR A 141 11.79 3.82 14.76
C TYR A 141 11.24 4.79 15.83
N GLY A 142 10.34 5.69 15.45
CA GLY A 142 9.91 6.82 16.30
C GLY A 142 10.86 8.02 16.19
N PRO A 143 10.41 9.21 16.65
CA PRO A 143 11.24 10.40 16.68
C PRO A 143 12.44 10.19 17.62
N LYS A 144 13.62 10.66 17.20
CA LYS A 144 14.80 10.66 18.07
C LYS A 144 14.58 11.60 19.24
N THR A 145 14.79 11.12 20.46
CA THR A 145 14.87 12.00 21.63
C THR A 145 16.11 12.88 21.49
N ILE A 146 15.91 14.19 21.36
CA ILE A 146 17.01 15.16 21.44
C ILE A 146 17.19 15.47 22.93
N THR A 147 18.25 14.94 23.52
CA THR A 147 18.70 15.36 24.85
C THR A 147 19.58 16.59 24.69
N ASN A 148 19.18 17.69 25.33
CA ASN A 148 20.00 18.91 25.47
C ASN A 148 21.20 18.69 26.39
#